data_AF-A0A957IMF1-F1
#
_entry.id   AF-A0A957IMF1-F1
#
_cell.length_a   1.000
_cell.length_b   1.000
_cell.length_c   1.000
_cell.angle_alpha   90.00
_cell.angle_beta   90.00
_cell.angle_gamma   90.00
#
_symmetry.space_group_name_H-M   'P 1'
#
loop_
_entity.id
_entity.type
_entity.pdbx_description
1 polymer ?
#
loop_
_entity_poly.entity_id
_entity_poly.type
_entity_poly.pdbx_seq_one_letter_code
_entity_poly.pdbx_strand_id
1 'polypeptide(L)'
;VAACIKHFVANDQEFERQSISSEVTERPLRELYLEPFRIAMQHAHPWSIMSSYNRVNGTFASENDVTLREILKGEWGYDGFVISDWYGTYTDAVPAGGLDLEMPGPARWMNPEKIVAQIKAGELDEAVIDDKVRRLLRLMERVGAFAPQPPVVVDEAADSQLARTVAAEAIVLLKNEGGLLPLDPAQAQTIAVIGENAQWAQIMGGGSSQVNAHYVVSPLAGIRARVGDTAQVPYAIGCPVHKLPPLLEPAWLTAEDGVSRGLTLSYFDNLTLSGTPVHTEVIQKSTLSWFGTVNPYIDPSHFSLRLQGTLTVPESREYELHLSSAGRSRLLLDGVVQFDSGEQATDADSTVAEPVRVVLEEKRPYRLTVEFITNPDARWRMLRLGCPPVLPADPIQAAVDLAAQADVAVIVAGLSQEWESEGFDRPDLRLVGQQDELIARVAAANPRTIVVLNVGSPVEMPWVETVPAVLQQWYGGQ
;
A
#
# COMPACT_ATOMS: atom_id res chain seq x y z
N VAL A 1 -18.82 2.16 14.98
CA VAL A 1 -17.72 2.62 14.08
C VAL A 1 -18.19 3.87 13.36
N ALA A 2 -17.38 4.93 13.30
CA ALA A 2 -17.68 6.15 12.54
C ALA A 2 -16.99 6.11 11.18
N ALA A 3 -17.68 6.53 10.11
CA ALA A 3 -17.06 6.71 8.80
C ALA A 3 -16.47 8.13 8.67
N CYS A 4 -15.29 8.22 8.04
CA CYS A 4 -14.65 9.48 7.67
C CYS A 4 -14.51 9.54 6.15
N ILE A 5 -15.40 10.27 5.47
CA ILE A 5 -15.28 10.43 4.01
C ILE A 5 -14.18 11.43 3.67
N LYS A 6 -13.40 11.15 2.63
CA LYS A 6 -12.19 11.90 2.28
C LYS A 6 -11.90 11.88 0.77
N HIS A 7 -11.19 12.87 0.21
CA HIS A 7 -10.68 14.09 0.85
C HIS A 7 -11.50 15.30 0.37
N PHE A 8 -11.95 16.14 1.30
CA PHE A 8 -12.87 17.26 1.05
C PHE A 8 -12.09 18.58 0.83
N VAL A 9 -11.97 19.12 -0.38
CA VAL A 9 -12.43 18.59 -1.66
C VAL A 9 -11.41 18.90 -2.76
N ALA A 10 -11.55 18.27 -3.92
CA ALA A 10 -10.75 18.48 -5.12
C ALA A 10 -9.26 18.11 -4.99
N ASN A 11 -8.96 17.05 -4.23
CA ASN A 11 -7.65 16.40 -4.20
C ASN A 11 -7.63 15.26 -5.23
N ASP A 12 -7.64 15.62 -6.51
CA ASP A 12 -7.82 14.68 -7.62
C ASP A 12 -6.51 14.27 -8.31
N GLN A 13 -5.37 14.73 -7.79
CA GLN A 13 -4.01 14.38 -8.23
C GLN A 13 -3.03 14.51 -7.06
N GLU A 14 -1.97 13.72 -7.08
CA GLU A 14 -0.97 13.71 -6.00
C GLU A 14 0.17 14.72 -6.24
N PHE A 15 0.39 15.14 -7.50
CA PHE A 15 1.40 16.13 -7.86
C PHE A 15 1.26 17.41 -7.04
N GLU A 16 2.29 17.69 -6.24
CA GLU A 16 2.35 18.84 -5.34
C GLU A 16 1.09 19.02 -4.47
N ARG A 17 0.43 17.94 -4.05
CA ARG A 17 -0.86 17.98 -3.32
C ARG A 17 -0.88 18.92 -2.11
N GLN A 18 0.26 19.16 -1.48
CA GLN A 18 0.40 20.06 -0.31
C GLN A 18 0.55 21.56 -0.67
N SER A 19 0.68 21.91 -1.95
CA SER A 19 0.89 23.28 -2.41
C SER A 19 0.07 23.67 -3.65
N ILE A 20 -0.40 22.72 -4.43
CA ILE A 20 -1.20 22.99 -5.62
C ILE A 20 -2.53 23.67 -5.27
N SER A 21 -3.04 24.46 -6.21
CA SER A 21 -4.41 24.98 -6.16
C SER A 21 -5.24 24.41 -7.29
N SER A 22 -6.34 23.75 -6.92
CA SER A 22 -7.39 23.29 -7.82
C SER A 22 -8.29 24.48 -8.16
N GLU A 23 -8.12 25.05 -9.35
CA GLU A 23 -8.90 26.18 -9.85
C GLU A 23 -10.18 25.69 -10.52
N VAL A 24 -11.28 25.70 -9.75
CA VAL A 24 -12.56 25.10 -10.13
C VAL A 24 -13.68 26.13 -9.98
N THR A 25 -14.37 26.42 -11.08
CA THR A 25 -15.55 27.30 -11.04
C THR A 25 -16.69 26.67 -10.23
N GLU A 26 -17.61 27.50 -9.72
CA GLU A 26 -18.68 27.05 -8.81
C GLU A 26 -19.50 25.87 -9.38
N ARG A 27 -19.81 25.91 -10.68
CA ARG A 27 -20.65 24.88 -11.31
C ARG A 27 -20.04 23.48 -11.25
N PRO A 28 -18.83 23.21 -11.79
CA PRO A 28 -18.18 21.90 -11.62
C PRO A 28 -17.85 21.60 -10.16
N LEU A 29 -17.51 22.59 -9.33
CA LEU A 29 -17.30 22.37 -7.89
C LEU A 29 -18.54 21.71 -7.25
N ARG A 30 -19.73 22.22 -7.56
CA ARG A 30 -21.01 21.68 -7.07
C ARG A 30 -21.44 20.39 -7.76
N GLU A 31 -21.42 20.35 -9.09
CA GLU A 31 -22.00 19.26 -9.89
C GLU A 31 -21.11 18.01 -9.95
N LEU A 32 -19.79 18.13 -9.69
CA LEU A 32 -18.84 17.02 -9.79
C LEU A 32 -18.12 16.73 -8.48
N TYR A 33 -17.40 17.70 -7.92
CA TYR A 33 -16.47 17.43 -6.82
C TYR A 33 -17.17 17.35 -5.46
N LEU A 34 -18.15 18.22 -5.20
CA LEU A 34 -18.94 18.22 -3.98
C LEU A 34 -20.11 17.23 -4.03
N GLU A 35 -20.59 16.87 -5.22
CA GLU A 35 -21.75 15.99 -5.39
C GLU A 35 -21.64 14.63 -4.67
N PRO A 36 -20.53 13.87 -4.74
CA PRO A 36 -20.42 12.61 -4.00
C PRO A 36 -20.50 12.83 -2.48
N PHE A 37 -19.94 13.93 -1.96
CA PHE A 37 -20.07 14.30 -0.55
C PHE A 37 -21.52 14.69 -0.21
N ARG A 38 -22.20 15.45 -1.07
CA ARG A 38 -23.61 15.83 -0.90
C ARG A 38 -24.52 14.60 -0.86
N ILE A 39 -24.31 13.64 -1.77
CA ILE A 39 -25.02 12.34 -1.80
C ILE A 39 -24.77 11.59 -0.49
N ALA A 40 -23.50 11.47 -0.06
CA ALA A 40 -23.17 10.79 1.20
C ALA A 40 -23.81 11.48 2.42
N MET A 41 -23.82 12.81 2.46
CA MET A 41 -24.51 13.59 3.51
C MET A 41 -26.02 13.32 3.52
N GLN A 42 -26.65 13.24 2.34
CA GLN A 42 -28.09 13.08 2.23
C GLN A 42 -28.57 11.66 2.59
N HIS A 43 -27.77 10.64 2.29
CA HIS A 43 -28.21 9.25 2.37
C HIS A 43 -27.56 8.44 3.49
N ALA A 44 -26.37 8.83 3.96
CA ALA A 44 -25.60 8.04 4.93
C ALA A 44 -25.22 8.82 6.20
N HIS A 45 -25.27 10.16 6.17
CA HIS A 45 -24.93 11.03 7.31
C HIS A 45 -23.63 10.62 8.04
N PRO A 46 -22.48 10.51 7.33
CA PRO A 46 -21.24 10.09 7.98
C PRO A 46 -20.85 11.08 9.07
N TRP A 47 -20.22 10.60 10.14
CA TRP A 47 -19.98 11.42 11.33
C TRP A 47 -18.68 12.23 11.28
N SER A 48 -17.78 11.92 10.34
CA SER A 48 -16.59 12.74 10.10
C SER A 48 -16.28 12.93 8.61
N ILE A 49 -15.56 14.01 8.32
CA ILE A 49 -15.01 14.36 7.01
C ILE A 49 -13.55 14.76 7.21
N MET A 50 -12.68 14.37 6.28
CA MET A 50 -11.29 14.81 6.25
C MET A 50 -11.09 15.87 5.16
N SER A 51 -10.56 17.03 5.52
CA SER A 51 -10.22 18.07 4.54
C SER A 51 -9.02 17.66 3.69
N SER A 52 -9.01 18.06 2.42
CA SER A 52 -7.89 17.82 1.50
C SER A 52 -6.60 18.57 1.85
N TYR A 53 -5.49 18.14 1.26
CA TYR A 53 -4.21 18.84 1.27
C TYR A 53 -4.19 20.11 0.41
N ASN A 54 -4.77 20.05 -0.79
CA ASN A 54 -4.65 21.11 -1.79
C ASN A 54 -5.39 22.39 -1.41
N ARG A 55 -5.13 23.45 -2.18
CA ARG A 55 -5.97 24.64 -2.20
C ARG A 55 -7.13 24.45 -3.18
N VAL A 56 -8.24 25.12 -2.90
CA VAL A 56 -9.37 25.28 -3.82
C VAL A 56 -9.53 26.76 -4.07
N ASN A 57 -9.34 27.19 -5.33
CA ASN A 57 -9.39 28.61 -5.74
C ASN A 57 -8.50 29.53 -4.87
N GLY A 58 -7.27 29.09 -4.57
CA GLY A 58 -6.26 29.87 -3.85
C GLY A 58 -6.24 29.71 -2.33
N THR A 59 -7.23 29.07 -1.72
CA THR A 59 -7.30 28.87 -0.25
C THR A 59 -7.17 27.38 0.09
N PHE A 60 -6.31 27.03 1.07
CA PHE A 60 -6.16 25.65 1.53
C PHE A 60 -7.50 25.06 1.96
N ALA A 61 -7.79 23.81 1.57
CA ALA A 61 -9.09 23.19 1.84
C ALA A 61 -9.40 23.11 3.35
N SER A 62 -8.39 22.94 4.20
CA SER A 62 -8.52 22.97 5.67
C SER A 62 -8.83 24.36 6.25
N GLU A 63 -8.67 25.42 5.46
CA GLU A 63 -8.90 26.82 5.83
C GLU A 63 -10.00 27.47 4.97
N ASN A 64 -10.63 26.72 4.07
CA ASN A 64 -11.58 27.26 3.10
C ASN A 64 -13.00 27.33 3.69
N ASP A 65 -13.40 28.53 4.10
CA ASP A 65 -14.70 28.74 4.74
C ASP A 65 -15.89 28.63 3.81
N VAL A 66 -15.71 28.86 2.51
CA VAL A 66 -16.77 28.62 1.53
C VAL A 66 -17.15 27.15 1.56
N THR A 67 -16.17 26.25 1.47
CA THR A 67 -16.45 24.81 1.47
C THR A 67 -16.83 24.27 2.85
N LEU A 68 -16.09 24.65 3.91
CA LEU A 68 -16.28 24.07 5.25
C LEU A 68 -17.40 24.72 6.07
N ARG A 69 -17.54 26.05 6.02
CA ARG A 69 -18.54 26.77 6.84
C ARG A 69 -19.81 27.06 6.07
N GLU A 70 -19.71 27.71 4.92
CA GLU A 70 -20.89 28.14 4.15
C GLU A 70 -21.62 26.93 3.57
N ILE A 71 -20.92 26.06 2.83
CA ILE A 71 -21.55 24.91 2.17
C ILE A 71 -21.79 23.77 3.16
N LEU A 72 -20.74 23.20 3.75
CA LEU A 72 -20.84 21.98 4.52
C LEU A 72 -21.66 22.20 5.82
N LYS A 73 -21.25 23.13 6.68
CA LYS A 73 -21.92 23.36 7.97
C LYS A 73 -23.18 24.22 7.84
N GLY A 74 -23.22 25.15 6.89
CA GLY A 74 -24.34 26.06 6.63
C GLY A 74 -25.42 25.43 5.77
N GLU A 75 -25.21 25.39 4.46
CA GLU A 75 -26.21 24.94 3.47
C GLU A 75 -26.64 23.49 3.70
N TRP A 76 -25.69 22.58 3.96
CA TRP A 76 -25.98 21.16 4.15
C TRP A 76 -26.31 20.80 5.61
N GLY A 77 -26.12 21.74 6.55
CA GLY A 77 -26.43 21.53 7.96
C GLY A 77 -25.57 20.45 8.63
N TYR A 78 -24.34 20.24 8.18
CA TYR A 78 -23.48 19.18 8.70
C TYR A 78 -23.12 19.38 10.18
N ASP A 79 -23.53 18.41 11.01
CA ASP A 79 -23.30 18.42 12.45
C ASP A 79 -22.14 17.50 12.89
N GLY A 80 -21.46 16.85 11.95
CA GLY A 80 -20.32 16.00 12.23
C GLY A 80 -19.03 16.78 12.44
N PHE A 81 -17.93 16.05 12.37
CA PHE A 81 -16.60 16.48 12.78
C PHE A 81 -15.65 16.58 11.57
N VAL A 82 -14.96 17.71 11.41
CA VAL A 82 -14.01 17.92 10.31
C VAL A 82 -12.58 17.83 10.82
N ILE A 83 -11.82 16.88 10.29
CA ILE A 83 -10.40 16.68 10.63
C ILE A 83 -9.52 17.09 9.46
N SER A 84 -8.27 17.50 9.72
CA SER A 84 -7.33 17.72 8.63
C SER A 84 -6.81 16.38 8.11
N ASP A 85 -6.35 16.37 6.86
CA ASP A 85 -5.39 15.33 6.47
C ASP A 85 -4.09 15.46 7.29
N TRP A 86 -3.21 14.45 7.23
CA TRP A 86 -2.00 14.36 8.03
C TRP A 86 -1.01 15.48 7.70
N TYR A 87 -0.82 16.42 8.62
CA TYR A 87 -0.09 17.68 8.42
C TYR A 87 -0.74 18.67 7.43
N GLY A 88 -2.00 18.46 7.04
CA GLY A 88 -2.77 19.25 6.07
C GLY A 88 -3.31 20.58 6.61
N THR A 89 -2.52 21.28 7.43
CA THR A 89 -2.84 22.57 8.07
C THR A 89 -1.63 23.48 7.95
N TYR A 90 -1.82 24.75 7.58
CA TYR A 90 -0.73 25.55 7.01
C TYR A 90 -0.49 26.90 7.67
N THR A 91 -1.49 27.45 8.36
CA THR A 91 -1.37 28.78 8.96
C THR A 91 -2.02 28.89 10.34
N ASP A 92 -1.76 30.01 11.02
CA ASP A 92 -2.40 30.37 12.29
C ASP A 92 -3.89 30.75 12.13
N ALA A 93 -4.45 30.75 10.91
CA ALA A 93 -5.87 31.00 10.67
C ALA A 93 -6.75 29.77 10.92
N VAL A 94 -6.16 28.56 10.92
CA VAL A 94 -6.87 27.28 11.11
C VAL A 94 -7.80 27.27 12.33
N PRO A 95 -7.39 27.75 13.53
CA PRO A 95 -8.25 27.74 14.72
C PRO A 95 -9.55 28.53 14.55
N ALA A 96 -9.56 29.61 13.75
CA ALA A 96 -10.75 30.45 13.53
C ALA A 96 -11.68 29.94 12.42
N GLY A 97 -11.21 29.00 11.60
CA GLY A 97 -11.89 28.50 10.41
C GLY A 97 -12.86 27.34 10.67
N GLY A 98 -13.26 26.66 9.59
CA GLY A 98 -14.21 25.53 9.62
C GLY A 98 -13.66 24.18 10.11
N LEU A 99 -12.34 23.99 10.22
CA LEU A 99 -11.70 22.74 10.66
C LEU A 99 -11.88 22.49 12.17
N ASP A 100 -12.22 21.28 12.60
CA ASP A 100 -12.45 20.98 14.02
C ASP A 100 -11.24 20.37 14.73
N LEU A 101 -10.36 19.65 14.02
CA LEU A 101 -9.15 19.04 14.59
C LEU A 101 -7.99 18.98 13.60
N GLU A 102 -6.82 19.44 14.05
CA GLU A 102 -5.54 19.25 13.37
C GLU A 102 -4.96 17.85 13.64
N MET A 103 -4.52 17.17 12.58
CA MET A 103 -3.82 15.88 12.63
C MET A 103 -2.45 15.96 11.95
N PRO A 104 -1.45 15.18 12.40
CA PRO A 104 -1.41 14.42 13.65
C PRO A 104 -1.12 15.29 14.87
N GLY A 105 -1.17 14.67 16.06
CA GLY A 105 -0.58 15.23 17.26
C GLY A 105 0.96 15.04 17.30
N PRO A 106 1.69 15.91 18.01
CA PRO A 106 1.23 17.16 18.63
C PRO A 106 0.91 18.23 17.57
N ALA A 107 -0.18 18.98 17.79
CA ALA A 107 -0.67 20.01 16.87
C ALA A 107 0.36 21.14 16.67
N ARG A 108 0.47 21.71 15.46
CA ARG A 108 1.37 22.82 15.12
C ARG A 108 0.67 24.17 15.12
N TRP A 109 -0.60 24.21 14.72
CA TRP A 109 -1.41 25.42 14.57
C TRP A 109 -2.51 25.52 15.61
N MET A 110 -3.12 24.39 15.97
CA MET A 110 -4.15 24.27 17.01
C MET A 110 -3.58 23.82 18.36
N ASN A 111 -2.32 24.15 18.67
CA ASN A 111 -1.75 23.83 19.98
C ASN A 111 -2.28 24.78 21.08
N PRO A 112 -2.26 24.35 22.36
CA PRO A 112 -2.80 25.15 23.46
C PRO A 112 -2.18 26.55 23.59
N GLU A 113 -0.88 26.69 23.34
CA GLU A 113 -0.17 27.97 23.48
C GLU A 113 -0.68 28.99 22.46
N LYS A 114 -0.81 28.58 21.19
CA LYS A 114 -1.31 29.42 20.11
C LYS A 114 -2.79 29.79 20.30
N ILE A 115 -3.63 28.81 20.62
CA ILE A 115 -5.07 29.05 20.83
C ILE A 115 -5.29 30.05 21.97
N VAL A 116 -4.62 29.84 23.11
CA VAL A 116 -4.75 30.74 24.28
C VAL A 116 -4.22 32.13 23.97
N ALA A 117 -3.14 32.24 23.18
CA ALA A 117 -2.60 33.54 22.77
C ALA A 117 -3.58 34.31 21.88
N GLN A 118 -4.19 33.66 20.88
CA GLN A 118 -5.16 34.29 19.97
C GLN A 118 -6.44 34.73 20.70
N ILE A 119 -6.95 33.93 21.64
CA ILE A 119 -8.11 34.31 22.47
C ILE A 119 -7.79 35.54 23.31
N LYS A 120 -6.62 35.57 23.98
CA LYS A 120 -6.19 36.73 24.78
C LYS A 120 -5.97 37.99 23.95
N ALA A 121 -5.56 37.84 22.69
CA ALA A 121 -5.39 38.94 21.75
C ALA A 121 -6.72 39.44 21.15
N GLY A 122 -7.83 38.70 21.33
CA GLY A 122 -9.13 39.01 20.71
C GLY A 122 -9.22 38.63 19.22
N GLU A 123 -8.27 37.82 18.73
CA GLU A 123 -8.20 37.36 17.35
C GLU A 123 -9.04 36.09 17.11
N LEU A 124 -9.34 35.36 18.18
CA LEU A 124 -10.15 34.14 18.17
C LEU A 124 -11.21 34.21 19.28
N ASP A 125 -12.48 34.04 18.92
CA ASP A 125 -13.56 33.92 19.90
C ASP A 125 -13.53 32.52 20.53
N GLU A 126 -13.55 32.45 21.86
CA GLU A 126 -13.62 31.19 22.62
C GLU A 126 -14.83 30.34 22.19
N ALA A 127 -15.94 30.98 21.81
CA ALA A 127 -17.13 30.28 21.32
C ALA A 127 -16.87 29.44 20.05
N VAL A 128 -15.88 29.83 19.23
CA VAL A 128 -15.46 29.06 18.04
C VAL A 128 -14.78 27.76 18.46
N ILE A 129 -13.93 27.80 19.50
CA ILE A 129 -13.30 26.60 20.06
C ILE A 129 -14.34 25.71 20.75
N ASP A 130 -15.29 26.30 21.48
CA ASP A 130 -16.39 25.55 22.11
C ASP A 130 -17.22 24.76 21.08
N ASP A 131 -17.48 25.31 19.88
CA ASP A 131 -18.18 24.56 18.83
C ASP A 131 -17.38 23.35 18.35
N LYS A 132 -16.07 23.50 18.13
CA LYS A 132 -15.19 22.40 17.72
C LYS A 132 -15.15 21.30 18.78
N VAL A 133 -15.00 21.67 20.05
CA VAL A 133 -15.05 20.73 21.19
C VAL A 133 -16.40 20.04 21.26
N ARG A 134 -17.51 20.77 21.08
CA ARG A 134 -18.85 20.18 21.07
C ARG A 134 -19.03 19.14 19.96
N ARG A 135 -18.48 19.38 18.77
CA ARG A 135 -18.50 18.41 17.65
C ARG A 135 -17.66 17.17 17.95
N LEU A 136 -16.49 17.33 18.55
CA LEU A 136 -15.65 16.21 19.01
C LEU A 136 -16.39 15.37 20.07
N LEU A 137 -16.96 16.02 21.08
CA LEU A 137 -17.72 15.34 22.14
C LEU A 137 -18.95 14.62 21.58
N ARG A 138 -19.65 15.22 20.61
CA ARG A 138 -20.77 14.57 19.90
C ARG A 138 -20.31 13.31 19.18
N LEU A 139 -19.16 13.32 18.51
CA LEU A 139 -18.60 12.13 17.88
C LEU A 139 -18.27 11.06 18.94
N MET A 140 -17.61 11.45 20.03
CA MET A 140 -17.29 10.56 21.15
C MET A 140 -18.55 9.90 21.73
N GLU A 141 -19.62 10.66 21.90
CA GLU A 141 -20.92 10.15 22.34
C GLU A 141 -21.51 9.16 21.31
N ARG A 142 -21.54 9.53 20.02
CA ARG A 142 -22.06 8.69 18.93
C ARG A 142 -21.36 7.34 18.81
N VAL A 143 -20.05 7.30 19.04
CA VAL A 143 -19.27 6.04 19.01
C VAL A 143 -19.22 5.33 20.37
N GLY A 144 -19.86 5.89 21.40
CA GLY A 144 -19.88 5.31 22.75
C GLY A 144 -18.54 5.36 23.48
N ALA A 145 -17.62 6.27 23.10
CA ALA A 145 -16.25 6.35 23.64
C ALA A 145 -16.17 6.60 25.15
N PHE A 146 -17.26 7.05 25.78
CA PHE A 146 -17.34 7.24 27.23
C PHE A 146 -17.60 5.95 28.02
N ALA A 147 -17.89 4.83 27.33
CA ALA A 147 -18.09 3.52 27.92
C ALA A 147 -16.95 2.55 27.53
N PRO A 148 -16.68 1.51 28.35
CA PRO A 148 -15.78 0.43 27.96
C PRO A 148 -16.22 -0.20 26.64
N GLN A 149 -15.29 -0.32 25.70
CA GLN A 149 -15.57 -0.94 24.40
C GLN A 149 -15.50 -2.46 24.52
N PRO A 150 -16.46 -3.21 23.96
CA PRO A 150 -16.34 -4.66 23.88
C PRO A 150 -15.16 -5.04 22.98
N PRO A 151 -14.55 -6.23 23.19
CA PRO A 151 -13.53 -6.74 22.28
C PRO A 151 -14.13 -6.92 20.88
N VAL A 152 -13.34 -6.60 19.86
CA VAL A 152 -13.70 -6.86 18.47
C VAL A 152 -13.65 -8.37 18.22
N VAL A 153 -14.74 -8.92 17.67
CA VAL A 153 -14.79 -10.32 17.24
C VAL A 153 -14.68 -10.33 15.72
N VAL A 154 -13.67 -11.02 15.20
CA VAL A 154 -13.44 -11.21 13.76
C VAL A 154 -13.94 -12.61 13.39
N ASP A 155 -14.83 -12.71 12.40
CA ASP A 155 -15.22 -13.97 11.80
C ASP A 155 -14.46 -14.13 10.49
N GLU A 156 -13.22 -14.62 10.59
CA GLU A 156 -12.32 -14.71 9.45
C GLU A 156 -12.93 -15.47 8.28
N ALA A 157 -13.76 -16.50 8.53
CA ALA A 157 -14.37 -17.29 7.46
C ALA A 157 -15.46 -16.51 6.71
N ALA A 158 -16.37 -15.86 7.45
CA ALA A 158 -17.43 -15.04 6.84
C ALA A 158 -16.84 -13.82 6.10
N ASP A 159 -15.87 -13.15 6.71
CA ASP A 159 -15.20 -11.98 6.13
C ASP A 159 -14.44 -12.35 4.86
N SER A 160 -13.76 -13.49 4.85
CA SER A 160 -13.07 -14.03 3.66
C SER A 160 -14.01 -14.34 2.52
N GLN A 161 -15.19 -14.91 2.82
CA GLN A 161 -16.20 -15.21 1.80
C GLN A 161 -16.80 -13.92 1.21
N LEU A 162 -17.06 -12.93 2.05
CA LEU A 162 -17.56 -11.63 1.61
C LEU A 162 -16.52 -10.92 0.74
N ALA A 163 -15.26 -10.86 1.17
CA ALA A 163 -14.16 -10.26 0.40
C ALA A 163 -14.04 -10.89 -0.99
N ARG A 164 -14.09 -12.23 -1.07
CA ARG A 164 -14.08 -12.96 -2.34
C ARG A 164 -15.28 -12.62 -3.23
N THR A 165 -16.47 -12.46 -2.64
CA THR A 165 -17.70 -12.12 -3.40
C THR A 165 -17.59 -10.72 -3.99
N VAL A 166 -17.19 -9.73 -3.17
CA VAL A 166 -16.99 -8.35 -3.63
C VAL A 166 -15.93 -8.27 -4.72
N ALA A 167 -14.80 -8.97 -4.55
CA ALA A 167 -13.75 -9.03 -5.56
C ALA A 167 -14.24 -9.65 -6.87
N ALA A 168 -15.02 -10.73 -6.82
CA ALA A 168 -15.56 -11.38 -8.00
C ALA A 168 -16.60 -10.51 -8.74
N GLU A 169 -17.45 -9.80 -8.00
CA GLU A 169 -18.46 -8.88 -8.57
C GLU A 169 -17.83 -7.61 -9.16
N ALA A 170 -16.64 -7.22 -8.69
CA ALA A 170 -15.89 -6.09 -9.23
C ALA A 170 -15.23 -6.38 -10.60
N ILE A 171 -14.97 -7.65 -10.93
CA ILE A 171 -14.29 -8.01 -12.18
C ILE A 171 -15.12 -7.59 -13.40
N VAL A 172 -14.49 -6.93 -14.37
CA VAL A 172 -15.13 -6.52 -15.63
C VAL A 172 -14.57 -7.34 -16.79
N LEU A 173 -15.44 -8.02 -17.54
CA LEU A 173 -15.08 -8.67 -18.80
C LEU A 173 -15.07 -7.62 -19.92
N LEU A 174 -13.88 -7.26 -20.40
CA LEU A 174 -13.69 -6.23 -21.43
C LEU A 174 -13.78 -6.80 -22.85
N LYS A 175 -13.29 -8.03 -23.07
CA LYS A 175 -13.29 -8.70 -24.37
C LYS A 175 -13.43 -10.21 -24.20
N ASN A 176 -14.19 -10.87 -25.08
CA ASN A 176 -14.31 -12.33 -25.14
C ASN A 176 -14.73 -12.79 -26.55
N GLU A 177 -13.76 -13.12 -27.38
CA GLU A 177 -13.96 -13.60 -28.75
C GLU A 177 -13.90 -15.12 -28.83
N GLY A 178 -14.61 -15.69 -29.81
CA GLY A 178 -14.59 -17.13 -30.07
C GLY A 178 -15.15 -18.02 -28.95
N GLY A 179 -15.78 -17.44 -27.92
CA GLY A 179 -16.26 -18.18 -26.76
C GLY A 179 -15.14 -18.77 -25.91
N LEU A 180 -13.96 -18.12 -25.85
CA LEU A 180 -12.81 -18.59 -25.10
C LEU A 180 -13.10 -18.69 -23.59
N LEU A 181 -13.82 -17.71 -23.03
CA LEU A 181 -14.30 -17.75 -21.66
C LEU A 181 -15.80 -18.11 -21.60
N PRO A 182 -16.24 -18.86 -20.55
CA PRO A 182 -15.45 -19.38 -19.43
C PRO A 182 -14.62 -20.63 -19.79
N LEU A 183 -13.46 -20.79 -19.14
CA LEU A 183 -12.73 -22.07 -19.19
C LEU A 183 -13.46 -23.14 -18.37
N ASP A 184 -13.52 -24.37 -18.89
CA ASP A 184 -14.05 -25.51 -18.14
C ASP A 184 -12.96 -26.07 -17.19
N PRO A 185 -13.14 -25.98 -15.86
CA PRO A 185 -12.17 -26.52 -14.91
C PRO A 185 -12.17 -28.04 -14.85
N ALA A 186 -13.18 -28.72 -15.42
CA ALA A 186 -13.22 -30.17 -15.56
C ALA A 186 -12.52 -30.67 -16.83
N GLN A 187 -12.11 -29.77 -17.73
CA GLN A 187 -11.39 -30.12 -18.94
C GLN A 187 -9.90 -30.33 -18.64
N ALA A 188 -9.39 -31.50 -19.02
CA ALA A 188 -7.95 -31.74 -19.02
C ALA A 188 -7.27 -30.90 -20.10
N GLN A 189 -6.43 -29.98 -19.67
CA GLN A 189 -5.69 -29.04 -20.52
C GLN A 189 -4.46 -28.51 -19.80
N THR A 190 -3.56 -27.89 -20.54
CA THR A 190 -2.43 -27.13 -20.00
C THR A 190 -2.75 -25.64 -20.06
N ILE A 191 -2.69 -24.97 -18.91
CA ILE A 191 -2.92 -23.53 -18.77
C ILE A 191 -1.59 -22.87 -18.39
N ALA A 192 -0.91 -22.27 -19.36
CA ALA A 192 0.30 -21.49 -19.09
C ALA A 192 -0.09 -20.20 -18.37
N VAL A 193 0.30 -20.06 -17.11
CA VAL A 193 0.07 -18.82 -16.34
C VAL A 193 1.34 -17.98 -16.37
N ILE A 194 1.21 -16.73 -16.81
CA ILE A 194 2.35 -15.86 -17.13
C ILE A 194 2.20 -14.51 -16.43
N GLY A 195 3.31 -13.94 -15.97
CA GLY A 195 3.38 -12.58 -15.42
C GLY A 195 3.65 -12.56 -13.92
N GLU A 196 4.41 -11.56 -13.47
CA GLU A 196 4.78 -11.40 -12.05
C GLU A 196 3.53 -11.34 -11.15
N ASN A 197 2.53 -10.53 -11.52
CA ASN A 197 1.29 -10.40 -10.75
C ASN A 197 0.46 -11.70 -10.66
N ALA A 198 0.77 -12.71 -11.47
CA ALA A 198 0.12 -14.02 -11.37
C ALA A 198 0.59 -14.79 -10.13
N GLN A 199 1.88 -14.76 -9.83
CA GLN A 199 2.47 -15.42 -8.66
C GLN A 199 2.38 -14.53 -7.42
N TRP A 200 2.60 -13.22 -7.58
CA TRP A 200 2.61 -12.22 -6.51
C TRP A 200 1.45 -11.25 -6.66
N ALA A 201 0.34 -11.56 -5.99
CA ALA A 201 -0.91 -10.82 -6.13
C ALA A 201 -0.74 -9.35 -5.72
N GLN A 202 -1.14 -8.42 -6.58
CA GLN A 202 -1.33 -7.02 -6.18
C GLN A 202 -2.77 -6.85 -5.73
N ILE A 203 -2.94 -6.73 -4.41
CA ILE A 203 -4.26 -6.76 -3.76
C ILE A 203 -4.77 -5.38 -3.34
N MET A 204 -3.91 -4.35 -3.36
CA MET A 204 -4.24 -2.97 -3.04
C MET A 204 -3.23 -1.99 -3.67
N GLY A 205 -3.62 -0.72 -3.77
CA GLY A 205 -2.69 0.37 -4.11
C GLY A 205 -1.79 0.75 -2.92
N GLY A 206 -0.86 1.67 -3.17
CA GLY A 206 0.07 2.15 -2.14
C GLY A 206 -0.52 3.22 -1.21
N GLY A 207 0.22 3.53 -0.13
CA GLY A 207 -0.09 4.62 0.78
C GLY A 207 -1.03 4.26 1.94
N SER A 208 -1.76 5.28 2.44
CA SER A 208 -2.62 5.16 3.62
C SER A 208 -3.82 4.21 3.48
N SER A 209 -4.11 3.74 2.26
CA SER A 209 -5.18 2.75 2.01
C SER A 209 -4.76 1.30 2.31
N GLN A 210 -3.47 1.08 2.56
CA GLN A 210 -2.94 -0.27 2.78
C GLN A 210 -3.41 -0.87 4.10
N VAL A 211 -3.69 -2.18 4.07
CA VAL A 211 -4.03 -2.98 5.24
C VAL A 211 -3.14 -4.23 5.33
N ASN A 212 -3.00 -4.78 6.53
CA ASN A 212 -2.36 -6.08 6.72
C ASN A 212 -3.39 -7.17 6.43
N ALA A 213 -3.31 -7.78 5.24
CA ALA A 213 -4.17 -8.90 4.88
C ALA A 213 -3.85 -10.14 5.73
N HIS A 214 -4.88 -10.90 6.10
CA HIS A 214 -4.72 -12.16 6.85
C HIS A 214 -4.01 -13.24 6.03
N TYR A 215 -4.32 -13.27 4.74
CA TYR A 215 -3.70 -14.12 3.73
C TYR A 215 -3.76 -13.40 2.38
N VAL A 216 -3.13 -14.00 1.37
CA VAL A 216 -3.21 -13.52 -0.01
C VAL A 216 -3.34 -14.72 -0.93
N VAL A 217 -4.36 -14.74 -1.78
CA VAL A 217 -4.48 -15.73 -2.86
C VAL A 217 -4.06 -15.10 -4.19
N SER A 218 -2.91 -15.53 -4.73
CA SER A 218 -2.49 -15.07 -6.05
C SER A 218 -3.34 -15.67 -7.18
N PRO A 219 -3.45 -15.01 -8.34
CA PRO A 219 -4.16 -15.57 -9.49
C PRO A 219 -3.69 -16.98 -9.85
N LEU A 220 -2.39 -17.25 -9.81
CA LEU A 220 -1.83 -18.58 -10.04
C LEU A 220 -2.31 -19.60 -8.99
N ALA A 221 -2.28 -19.23 -7.71
CA ALA A 221 -2.79 -20.09 -6.64
C ALA A 221 -4.29 -20.35 -6.79
N GLY A 222 -5.09 -19.33 -7.14
CA GLY A 222 -6.52 -19.43 -7.38
C GLY A 222 -6.87 -20.33 -8.57
N ILE A 223 -6.14 -20.20 -9.69
CA ILE A 223 -6.31 -21.07 -10.87
C ILE A 223 -5.97 -22.51 -10.52
N ARG A 224 -4.81 -22.76 -9.89
CA ARG A 224 -4.39 -24.10 -9.44
C ARG A 224 -5.43 -24.74 -8.52
N ALA A 225 -5.92 -23.99 -7.52
CA ALA A 225 -6.94 -24.48 -6.61
C ALA A 225 -8.27 -24.79 -7.32
N ARG A 226 -8.63 -24.05 -8.37
CA ARG A 226 -9.88 -24.23 -9.10
C ARG A 226 -9.91 -25.47 -9.99
N VAL A 227 -8.78 -25.81 -10.62
CA VAL A 227 -8.67 -26.95 -11.55
C VAL A 227 -8.18 -28.24 -10.86
N GLY A 228 -7.49 -28.12 -9.72
CA GLY A 228 -6.90 -29.25 -9.01
C GLY A 228 -5.95 -30.05 -9.91
N ASP A 229 -6.05 -31.37 -9.85
CA ASP A 229 -5.22 -32.27 -10.67
C ASP A 229 -5.74 -32.46 -12.11
N THR A 230 -6.85 -31.80 -12.47
CA THR A 230 -7.49 -31.98 -13.79
C THR A 230 -6.67 -31.34 -14.91
N ALA A 231 -5.96 -30.24 -14.63
CA ALA A 231 -5.21 -29.47 -15.60
C ALA A 231 -3.79 -29.19 -15.10
N GLN A 232 -2.84 -29.06 -16.03
CA GLN A 232 -1.50 -28.62 -15.71
C GLN A 232 -1.44 -27.09 -15.72
N VAL A 233 -0.85 -26.48 -14.69
CA VAL A 233 -0.74 -25.02 -14.57
C VAL A 233 0.72 -24.61 -14.38
N PRO A 234 1.56 -24.77 -15.44
CA PRO A 234 2.93 -24.30 -15.40
C PRO A 234 2.97 -22.76 -15.36
N TYR A 235 4.05 -22.22 -14.82
CA TYR A 235 4.22 -20.79 -14.60
C TYR A 235 5.53 -20.27 -15.23
N ALA A 236 5.46 -19.09 -15.81
CA ALA A 236 6.63 -18.29 -16.18
C ALA A 236 6.43 -16.83 -15.78
N ILE A 237 7.46 -16.19 -15.23
CA ILE A 237 7.36 -14.77 -14.83
C ILE A 237 7.17 -13.84 -16.03
N GLY A 238 7.73 -14.17 -17.20
CA GLY A 238 7.70 -13.31 -18.38
C GLY A 238 8.60 -12.09 -18.22
N CYS A 239 8.07 -11.00 -17.67
CA CYS A 239 8.85 -9.80 -17.38
C CYS A 239 8.51 -9.26 -15.97
N PRO A 240 9.52 -8.80 -15.21
CA PRO A 240 9.27 -8.07 -13.97
C PRO A 240 8.52 -6.76 -14.18
N VAL A 241 7.71 -6.41 -13.20
CA VAL A 241 6.92 -5.18 -13.12
C VAL A 241 7.22 -4.38 -11.86
N HIS A 242 7.92 -4.95 -10.88
CA HIS A 242 8.30 -4.22 -9.67
C HIS A 242 9.28 -3.07 -9.96
N LYS A 243 9.12 -1.93 -9.26
CA LYS A 243 10.05 -0.80 -9.28
C LYS A 243 11.21 -1.04 -8.32
N LEU A 244 10.94 -1.72 -7.22
CA LEU A 244 11.90 -2.12 -6.21
C LEU A 244 11.98 -3.66 -6.12
N PRO A 245 13.15 -4.25 -5.84
CA PRO A 245 13.32 -5.70 -5.76
C PRO A 245 12.27 -6.35 -4.85
N PRO A 246 11.60 -7.46 -5.19
CA PRO A 246 10.52 -8.01 -4.36
C PRO A 246 10.96 -8.28 -2.93
N LEU A 247 10.04 -8.02 -1.99
CA LEU A 247 10.23 -8.32 -0.58
C LEU A 247 10.41 -9.82 -0.35
N LEU A 248 11.06 -10.20 0.76
CA LEU A 248 11.08 -11.61 1.16
C LEU A 248 9.68 -12.15 1.39
N GLU A 249 9.40 -13.30 0.79
CA GLU A 249 8.17 -14.05 1.02
C GLU A 249 8.08 -14.51 2.47
N PRO A 250 7.02 -14.16 3.21
CA PRO A 250 6.87 -14.60 4.60
C PRO A 250 6.79 -16.13 4.69
N ALA A 251 6.41 -16.82 3.60
CA ALA A 251 6.37 -18.29 3.55
C ALA A 251 7.76 -18.93 3.66
N TRP A 252 8.81 -18.17 3.33
CA TRP A 252 10.19 -18.65 3.36
C TRP A 252 10.87 -18.35 4.70
N LEU A 253 10.16 -17.73 5.65
CA LEU A 253 10.73 -17.19 6.88
C LEU A 253 10.14 -17.86 8.11
N THR A 254 11.02 -18.30 9.00
CA THR A 254 10.67 -18.79 10.34
C THR A 254 11.39 -17.94 11.38
N ALA A 255 10.67 -17.43 12.38
CA ALA A 255 11.21 -16.63 13.46
C ALA A 255 12.14 -17.47 14.37
N GLU A 256 12.84 -16.81 15.29
CA GLU A 256 13.81 -17.48 16.20
C GLU A 256 13.16 -18.47 17.18
N ASP A 257 11.84 -18.40 17.38
CA ASP A 257 11.10 -19.40 18.16
C ASP A 257 10.97 -20.75 17.42
N GLY A 258 11.34 -20.80 16.14
CA GLY A 258 11.29 -22.00 15.30
C GLY A 258 9.89 -22.40 14.83
N VAL A 259 8.86 -21.63 15.14
CA VAL A 259 7.45 -21.97 14.88
C VAL A 259 6.72 -20.84 14.15
N SER A 260 6.93 -19.59 14.56
CA SER A 260 6.21 -18.46 14.00
C SER A 260 6.72 -18.12 12.60
N ARG A 261 5.80 -17.89 11.68
CA ARG A 261 6.11 -17.44 10.32
C ARG A 261 6.54 -15.97 10.35
N GLY A 262 7.72 -15.66 9.80
CA GLY A 262 8.29 -14.31 9.77
C GLY A 262 9.69 -14.18 10.35
N LEU A 263 10.05 -12.99 10.83
CA LEU A 263 11.32 -12.67 11.49
C LEU A 263 11.06 -12.15 12.90
N THR A 264 11.91 -12.54 13.85
CA THR A 264 11.98 -11.92 15.17
C THR A 264 12.61 -10.54 15.03
N LEU A 265 11.85 -9.49 15.36
CA LEU A 265 12.31 -8.11 15.46
C LEU A 265 12.60 -7.77 16.91
N SER A 266 13.85 -7.41 17.21
CA SER A 266 14.28 -6.99 18.54
C SER A 266 14.77 -5.54 18.50
N TYR A 267 14.23 -4.70 19.38
CA TYR A 267 14.63 -3.30 19.56
C TYR A 267 15.57 -3.13 20.76
N PHE A 268 16.57 -2.27 20.61
CA PHE A 268 17.52 -1.90 21.65
C PHE A 268 17.52 -0.39 21.83
N ASP A 269 17.42 0.08 23.08
CA ASP A 269 17.51 1.50 23.45
C ASP A 269 18.98 1.97 23.52
N ASN A 270 19.72 1.71 22.45
CA ASN A 270 21.10 2.16 22.24
C ASN A 270 21.48 2.03 20.76
N LEU A 271 22.60 2.65 20.38
CA LEU A 271 23.12 2.64 19.00
C LEU A 271 24.16 1.53 18.74
N THR A 272 24.22 0.51 19.60
CA THR A 272 25.30 -0.50 19.58
C THR A 272 24.85 -1.95 19.41
N LEU A 273 23.53 -2.19 19.26
CA LEU A 273 22.94 -3.53 19.15
C LEU A 273 23.32 -4.46 20.32
N SER A 274 23.50 -3.89 21.51
CA SER A 274 24.00 -4.59 22.70
C SER A 274 22.98 -4.61 23.84
N GLY A 275 23.16 -5.59 24.74
CA GLY A 275 22.30 -5.77 25.90
C GLY A 275 21.04 -6.59 25.62
N THR A 276 20.07 -6.50 26.54
CA THR A 276 18.76 -7.16 26.40
C THR A 276 17.84 -6.24 25.58
N PRO A 277 17.11 -6.76 24.58
CA PRO A 277 16.13 -5.97 23.86
C PRO A 277 15.07 -5.37 24.80
N VAL A 278 14.67 -4.12 24.54
CA VAL A 278 13.58 -3.46 25.28
C VAL A 278 12.20 -3.90 24.78
N HIS A 279 12.13 -4.38 23.54
CA HIS A 279 10.93 -4.95 22.95
C HIS A 279 11.30 -5.99 21.89
N THR A 280 10.51 -7.06 21.81
CA THR A 280 10.64 -8.10 20.78
C THR A 280 9.27 -8.50 20.28
N GLU A 281 9.15 -8.65 18.97
CA GLU A 281 7.94 -9.12 18.29
C GLU A 281 8.28 -9.98 17.08
N VAL A 282 7.32 -10.73 16.55
CA VAL A 282 7.47 -11.43 15.26
C VAL A 282 6.77 -10.62 14.17
N ILE A 283 7.52 -10.26 13.13
CA ILE A 283 6.99 -9.53 11.98
C ILE A 283 6.94 -10.43 10.75
N GLN A 284 5.90 -10.25 9.94
CA GLN A 284 5.74 -10.94 8.66
C GLN A 284 6.10 -10.05 7.46
N LYS A 285 6.49 -8.80 7.69
CA LYS A 285 6.96 -7.91 6.63
C LYS A 285 8.47 -7.79 6.67
N SER A 286 9.09 -7.82 5.50
CA SER A 286 10.53 -7.54 5.30
C SER A 286 10.78 -6.09 4.89
N THR A 287 9.80 -5.22 5.16
CA THR A 287 9.93 -3.76 5.09
C THR A 287 9.42 -3.13 6.37
N LEU A 288 10.18 -2.16 6.87
CA LEU A 288 9.86 -1.34 8.02
C LEU A 288 10.07 0.12 7.65
N SER A 289 9.15 0.98 8.03
CA SER A 289 9.28 2.42 7.80
C SER A 289 8.61 3.20 8.92
N TRP A 290 9.25 4.28 9.33
CA TRP A 290 8.79 5.10 10.46
C TRP A 290 8.95 6.59 10.15
N PHE A 291 7.90 7.34 10.48
CA PHE A 291 7.89 8.81 10.50
C PHE A 291 7.65 9.26 11.95
N GLY A 292 8.63 9.92 12.57
CA GLY A 292 8.52 10.30 13.98
C GLY A 292 8.59 9.08 14.92
N THR A 293 7.56 8.87 15.75
CA THR A 293 7.51 7.80 16.76
C THR A 293 7.58 6.41 16.13
N VAL A 294 8.52 5.59 16.58
CA VAL A 294 8.72 4.22 16.09
C VAL A 294 7.79 3.25 16.80
N ASN A 295 7.83 3.24 18.13
CA ASN A 295 6.96 2.50 19.03
C ASN A 295 7.03 3.20 20.42
N PRO A 296 6.18 2.85 21.40
CA PRO A 296 6.19 3.52 22.70
C PRO A 296 7.39 3.16 23.59
N TYR A 297 8.26 2.24 23.16
CA TYR A 297 9.36 1.69 23.96
C TYR A 297 10.72 2.33 23.65
N ILE A 298 10.86 3.07 22.55
CA ILE A 298 12.15 3.63 22.11
C ILE A 298 12.04 5.10 21.70
N ASP A 299 13.14 5.84 21.89
CA ASP A 299 13.33 7.15 21.28
C ASP A 299 13.73 6.96 19.80
N PRO A 300 12.99 7.54 18.83
CA PRO A 300 13.33 7.46 17.41
C PRO A 300 14.75 7.95 17.09
N SER A 301 15.29 8.88 17.87
CA SER A 301 16.65 9.41 17.68
C SER A 301 17.74 8.51 18.28
N HIS A 302 17.38 7.51 19.09
CA HIS A 302 18.33 6.73 19.86
C HIS A 302 17.92 5.24 19.98
N PHE A 303 17.99 4.50 18.88
CA PHE A 303 17.75 3.06 18.91
C PHE A 303 18.52 2.28 17.84
N SER A 304 18.61 0.97 18.06
CA SER A 304 19.01 0.00 17.06
C SER A 304 18.05 -1.18 17.07
N LEU A 305 18.01 -1.94 15.98
CA LEU A 305 17.18 -3.13 15.90
C LEU A 305 17.90 -4.27 15.20
N ARG A 306 17.45 -5.48 15.50
CA ARG A 306 17.90 -6.70 14.85
C ARG A 306 16.70 -7.52 14.38
N LEU A 307 16.71 -7.90 13.10
CA LEU A 307 15.81 -8.91 12.54
C LEU A 307 16.55 -10.25 12.47
N GLN A 308 15.97 -11.30 13.02
CA GLN A 308 16.55 -12.65 12.99
C GLN A 308 15.51 -13.73 12.69
N GLY A 309 15.96 -14.75 11.97
CA GLY A 309 15.17 -15.92 11.68
C GLY A 309 15.90 -16.86 10.73
N THR A 310 15.15 -17.79 10.16
CA THR A 310 15.62 -18.77 9.19
C THR A 310 14.95 -18.50 7.85
N LEU A 311 15.77 -18.40 6.80
CA LEU A 311 15.35 -18.36 5.40
C LEU A 311 15.40 -19.77 4.82
N THR A 312 14.30 -20.23 4.22
CA THR A 312 14.20 -21.52 3.52
C THR A 312 13.55 -21.31 2.16
N VAL A 313 14.33 -21.45 1.10
CA VAL A 313 13.86 -21.18 -0.28
C VAL A 313 13.11 -22.39 -0.88
N PRO A 314 12.17 -22.14 -1.82
CA PRO A 314 11.35 -23.20 -2.42
C PRO A 314 12.05 -23.94 -3.57
N GLU A 315 13.18 -23.44 -4.07
CA GLU A 315 13.92 -24.03 -5.18
C GLU A 315 15.44 -23.79 -5.03
N SER A 316 16.24 -24.80 -5.36
CA SER A 316 17.70 -24.69 -5.42
C SER A 316 18.12 -23.88 -6.64
N ARG A 317 18.59 -22.64 -6.45
CA ARG A 317 19.03 -21.75 -7.54
C ARG A 317 19.82 -20.55 -6.99
N GLU A 318 20.24 -19.68 -7.91
CA GLU A 318 20.79 -18.37 -7.56
C GLU A 318 19.67 -17.38 -7.22
N TYR A 319 19.85 -16.65 -6.13
CA TYR A 319 18.99 -15.57 -5.64
C TYR A 319 19.81 -14.29 -5.46
N GLU A 320 19.15 -13.14 -5.49
CA GLU A 320 19.78 -11.87 -5.17
C GLU A 320 19.30 -11.36 -3.82
N LEU A 321 20.22 -11.14 -2.89
CA LEU A 321 19.94 -10.47 -1.62
C LEU A 321 19.98 -8.95 -1.82
N HIS A 322 18.86 -8.29 -1.52
CA HIS A 322 18.71 -6.84 -1.63
C HIS A 322 18.48 -6.23 -0.26
N LEU A 323 19.20 -5.15 0.06
CA LEU A 323 19.02 -4.39 1.29
C LEU A 323 18.99 -2.89 0.99
N SER A 324 17.97 -2.20 1.48
CA SER A 324 17.91 -0.74 1.43
C SER A 324 17.52 -0.19 2.79
N SER A 325 18.19 0.89 3.23
CA SER A 325 17.91 1.49 4.53
C SER A 325 18.19 2.99 4.59
N ALA A 326 17.37 3.71 5.35
CA ALA A 326 17.67 5.06 5.82
C ALA A 326 18.20 4.96 7.26
N GLY A 327 19.51 4.78 7.38
CA GLY A 327 20.24 4.39 8.60
C GLY A 327 21.31 3.36 8.29
N ARG A 328 22.21 3.10 9.24
CA ARG A 328 23.29 2.11 9.07
C ARG A 328 22.72 0.71 9.15
N SER A 329 23.12 -0.18 8.24
CA SER A 329 22.60 -1.54 8.21
C SER A 329 23.61 -2.58 7.73
N ARG A 330 23.38 -3.81 8.19
CA ARG A 330 24.14 -5.00 7.76
C ARG A 330 23.20 -6.16 7.49
N LEU A 331 23.53 -6.96 6.48
CA LEU A 331 22.85 -8.20 6.16
C LEU A 331 23.84 -9.36 6.29
N LEU A 332 23.48 -10.38 7.06
CA LEU A 332 24.27 -11.57 7.27
C LEU A 332 23.44 -12.81 6.94
N LEU A 333 24.09 -13.79 6.31
CA LEU A 333 23.57 -15.12 6.05
C LEU A 333 24.53 -16.15 6.64
N ASP A 334 24.03 -17.02 7.52
CA ASP A 334 24.84 -17.98 8.31
C ASP A 334 26.02 -17.32 9.06
N GLY A 335 25.81 -16.07 9.51
CA GLY A 335 26.84 -15.27 10.19
C GLY A 335 27.90 -14.67 9.27
N VAL A 336 27.85 -14.94 7.97
CA VAL A 336 28.71 -14.30 6.97
C VAL A 336 28.07 -13.01 6.51
N VAL A 337 28.80 -11.90 6.65
CA VAL A 337 28.37 -10.58 6.17
C VAL A 337 28.26 -10.60 4.65
N GLN A 338 27.04 -10.38 4.15
CA GLN A 338 26.74 -10.21 2.73
C GLN A 338 26.81 -8.74 2.35
N PHE A 339 26.30 -7.87 3.22
CA PHE A 339 26.34 -6.42 3.04
C PHE A 339 26.64 -5.71 4.37
N ASP A 340 27.39 -4.62 4.31
CA ASP A 340 27.66 -3.71 5.41
C ASP A 340 27.73 -2.27 4.88
N SER A 341 26.83 -1.39 5.34
CA SER A 341 26.84 0.02 4.94
C SER A 341 28.04 0.80 5.49
N GLY A 342 28.79 0.23 6.43
CA GLY A 342 29.90 0.90 7.12
C GLY A 342 29.44 2.09 7.98
N GLU A 343 30.37 3.01 8.25
CA GLU A 343 30.12 4.28 8.96
C GLU A 343 29.60 5.40 8.05
N GLN A 344 29.58 5.21 6.72
CA GLN A 344 29.32 6.24 5.72
C GLN A 344 27.84 6.54 5.42
N ALA A 345 26.88 5.92 6.12
CA ALA A 345 25.47 6.26 5.95
C ALA A 345 25.21 7.68 6.51
N THR A 346 25.35 8.69 5.64
CA THR A 346 25.31 10.11 5.99
C THR A 346 23.88 10.68 5.82
N ASP A 347 23.40 11.27 6.91
CA ASP A 347 22.49 12.41 7.17
C ASP A 347 21.31 12.81 6.27
N ALA A 348 21.02 12.17 5.13
CA ALA A 348 19.78 12.48 4.39
C ALA A 348 19.30 11.38 3.44
N ASP A 349 20.19 10.53 2.94
CA ASP A 349 19.88 9.65 1.81
C ASP A 349 19.73 8.18 2.23
N SER A 350 18.75 7.50 1.63
CA SER A 350 18.61 6.05 1.73
C SER A 350 19.82 5.37 1.09
N THR A 351 20.49 4.48 1.83
CA THR A 351 21.48 3.56 1.27
C THR A 351 20.77 2.43 0.56
N VAL A 352 21.11 2.19 -0.70
CA VAL A 352 20.69 1.00 -1.47
C VAL A 352 21.93 0.16 -1.70
N ALA A 353 21.95 -1.05 -1.16
CA ALA A 353 23.03 -1.99 -1.39
C ALA A 353 23.04 -2.49 -2.84
N GLU A 354 24.23 -2.66 -3.42
CA GLU A 354 24.38 -3.51 -4.61
C GLU A 354 23.90 -4.94 -4.27
N PRO A 355 23.11 -5.57 -5.15
CA PRO A 355 22.60 -6.90 -4.88
C PRO A 355 23.70 -7.93 -4.76
N VAL A 356 23.59 -8.81 -3.76
CA VAL A 356 24.55 -9.89 -3.53
C VAL A 356 23.94 -11.21 -4.01
N ARG A 357 24.58 -11.83 -5.01
CA ARG A 357 24.16 -13.12 -5.53
C ARG A 357 24.61 -14.26 -4.63
N VAL A 358 23.67 -15.12 -4.28
CA VAL A 358 23.90 -16.29 -3.43
C VAL A 358 23.21 -17.52 -4.04
N VAL A 359 23.87 -18.67 -3.97
CA VAL A 359 23.25 -19.95 -4.31
C VAL A 359 22.61 -20.50 -3.05
N LEU A 360 21.28 -20.64 -3.09
CA LEU A 360 20.50 -21.20 -1.99
C LEU A 360 19.94 -22.55 -2.42
N GLU A 361 19.92 -23.50 -1.50
CA GLU A 361 19.44 -24.87 -1.70
C GLU A 361 18.01 -25.02 -1.16
N GLU A 362 17.16 -25.70 -1.92
CA GLU A 362 15.80 -26.05 -1.53
C GLU A 362 15.79 -26.74 -0.15
N LYS A 363 14.87 -26.32 0.73
CA LYS A 363 14.66 -26.89 2.08
C LYS A 363 15.86 -26.78 3.02
N ARG A 364 16.99 -26.19 2.60
CA ARG A 364 18.11 -25.92 3.50
C ARG A 364 17.79 -24.65 4.32
N PRO A 365 17.82 -24.72 5.65
CA PRO A 365 17.65 -23.54 6.50
C PRO A 365 18.93 -22.70 6.51
N TYR A 366 18.80 -21.40 6.24
CA TYR A 366 19.87 -20.41 6.35
C TYR A 366 19.55 -19.39 7.44
N ARG A 367 20.48 -19.13 8.37
CA ARG A 367 20.26 -18.11 9.41
C ARG A 367 20.38 -16.73 8.79
N LEU A 368 19.26 -16.01 8.75
CA LEU A 368 19.18 -14.64 8.27
C LEU A 368 19.31 -13.68 9.45
N THR A 369 20.19 -12.68 9.35
CA THR A 369 20.29 -11.62 10.35
C THR A 369 20.43 -10.27 9.65
N VAL A 370 19.56 -9.33 10.01
CA VAL A 370 19.69 -7.92 9.60
C VAL A 370 19.85 -7.07 10.83
N GLU A 371 20.83 -6.20 10.79
CA GLU A 371 21.11 -5.23 11.85
C GLU A 371 20.89 -3.83 11.31
N PHE A 372 20.27 -2.97 12.11
CA PHE A 372 20.01 -1.58 11.75
C PHE A 372 20.27 -0.66 12.95
N ILE A 373 20.90 0.48 12.70
CA ILE A 373 21.14 1.54 13.69
C ILE A 373 20.54 2.82 13.12
N THR A 374 19.69 3.49 13.91
CA THR A 374 19.03 4.73 13.47
C THR A 374 20.04 5.85 13.26
N ASN A 375 19.73 6.76 12.32
CA ASN A 375 20.30 8.09 12.33
C ASN A 375 19.50 8.97 13.32
N PRO A 376 20.13 9.62 14.31
CA PRO A 376 19.45 10.50 15.26
C PRO A 376 18.71 11.67 14.63
N ASP A 377 19.26 12.26 13.57
CA ASP A 377 18.76 13.48 12.94
C ASP A 377 17.71 13.22 11.85
N ALA A 378 17.55 11.95 11.45
CA ALA A 378 16.62 11.57 10.40
C ALA A 378 15.16 11.73 10.86
N ARG A 379 14.32 12.34 10.02
CA ARG A 379 12.86 12.39 10.24
C ARG A 379 12.15 11.15 9.72
N TRP A 380 12.74 10.49 8.73
CA TRP A 380 12.26 9.28 8.10
C TRP A 380 13.30 8.18 8.24
N ARG A 381 12.84 6.97 8.58
CA ARG A 381 13.67 5.78 8.73
C ARG A 381 13.04 4.66 7.94
N MET A 382 13.88 3.80 7.38
CA MET A 382 13.43 2.70 6.54
C MET A 382 14.41 1.54 6.61
N LEU A 383 13.89 0.33 6.55
CA LEU A 383 14.62 -0.89 6.25
C LEU A 383 13.80 -1.72 5.26
N ARG A 384 14.42 -2.25 4.22
CA ARG A 384 13.75 -3.05 3.20
C ARG A 384 14.67 -4.16 2.72
N LEU A 385 14.15 -5.39 2.73
CA LEU A 385 14.89 -6.61 2.45
C LEU A 385 14.18 -7.43 1.38
N GLY A 386 14.91 -7.81 0.35
CA GLY A 386 14.43 -8.64 -0.75
C GLY A 386 15.31 -9.85 -1.01
N CYS A 387 14.72 -10.91 -1.58
CA CYS A 387 15.44 -12.10 -2.04
C CYS A 387 14.80 -12.71 -3.30
N PRO A 388 14.60 -11.94 -4.39
CA PRO A 388 14.09 -12.52 -5.62
C PRO A 388 15.05 -13.57 -6.21
N PRO A 389 14.53 -14.60 -6.90
CA PRO A 389 15.35 -15.50 -7.68
C PRO A 389 15.99 -14.76 -8.87
N VAL A 390 17.21 -15.14 -9.25
CA VAL A 390 17.83 -14.66 -10.50
C VAL A 390 17.04 -15.18 -11.68
N LEU A 391 16.62 -14.27 -12.55
CA LEU A 391 15.85 -14.58 -13.75
C LEU A 391 16.72 -15.19 -14.85
N PRO A 392 16.13 -16.02 -15.73
CA PRO A 392 16.86 -16.47 -16.93
C PRO A 392 17.27 -15.29 -17.80
N ALA A 393 18.23 -15.51 -18.70
CA ALA A 393 18.76 -14.47 -19.58
C ALA A 393 17.69 -13.82 -20.48
N ASP A 394 16.68 -14.59 -20.91
CA ASP A 394 15.51 -14.09 -21.63
C ASP A 394 14.22 -14.68 -21.01
N PRO A 395 13.64 -14.01 -19.99
CA PRO A 395 12.45 -14.50 -19.30
C PRO A 395 11.18 -14.36 -20.16
N ILE A 396 11.17 -13.47 -21.16
CA ILE A 396 10.06 -13.32 -22.10
C ILE A 396 10.03 -14.52 -23.05
N GLN A 397 11.16 -14.91 -23.64
CA GLN A 397 11.21 -16.08 -24.51
C GLN A 397 10.80 -17.36 -23.77
N ALA A 398 11.22 -17.53 -22.51
CA ALA A 398 10.77 -18.66 -21.69
C ALA A 398 9.24 -18.70 -21.51
N ALA A 399 8.59 -17.54 -21.35
CA ALA A 399 7.13 -17.45 -21.27
C ALA A 399 6.45 -17.72 -22.62
N VAL A 400 7.03 -17.28 -23.74
CA VAL A 400 6.56 -17.57 -25.10
C VAL A 400 6.62 -19.06 -25.40
N ASP A 401 7.74 -19.71 -25.09
CA ASP A 401 7.93 -21.15 -25.28
C ASP A 401 6.94 -21.97 -24.45
N LEU A 402 6.67 -21.50 -23.23
CA LEU A 402 5.67 -22.12 -22.36
C LEU A 402 4.25 -21.97 -22.94
N ALA A 403 3.89 -20.78 -23.40
CA ALA A 403 2.59 -20.51 -24.00
C ALA A 403 2.36 -21.33 -25.27
N ALA A 404 3.38 -21.49 -26.11
CA ALA A 404 3.31 -22.28 -27.36
C ALA A 404 3.01 -23.77 -27.11
N GLN A 405 3.34 -24.28 -25.92
CA GLN A 405 3.14 -25.68 -25.53
C GLN A 405 1.82 -25.90 -24.74
N ALA A 406 1.11 -24.83 -24.40
CA ALA A 406 -0.12 -24.89 -23.61
C ALA A 406 -1.38 -24.79 -24.48
N ASP A 407 -2.49 -25.34 -24.00
CA ASP A 407 -3.79 -25.22 -24.68
C ASP A 407 -4.38 -23.80 -24.56
N VAL A 408 -4.08 -23.12 -23.45
CA VAL A 408 -4.51 -21.76 -23.13
C VAL A 408 -3.36 -21.03 -22.42
N ALA A 409 -3.15 -19.76 -22.75
CA ALA A 409 -2.25 -18.88 -22.00
C ALA A 409 -3.06 -17.84 -21.21
N VAL A 410 -2.74 -17.66 -19.93
CA VAL A 410 -3.32 -16.64 -19.05
C VAL A 410 -2.21 -15.72 -18.60
N ILE A 411 -2.18 -14.50 -19.13
CA ILE A 411 -1.22 -13.47 -18.74
C ILE A 411 -1.87 -12.59 -17.69
N VAL A 412 -1.28 -12.47 -16.50
CA VAL A 412 -1.66 -11.47 -15.52
C VAL A 412 -0.70 -10.30 -15.65
N ALA A 413 -1.17 -9.23 -16.28
CA ALA A 413 -0.42 -8.01 -16.52
C ALA A 413 -0.99 -6.88 -15.67
N GLY A 414 -0.17 -5.89 -15.33
CA GLY A 414 -0.67 -4.73 -14.63
C GLY A 414 0.40 -3.89 -13.96
N LEU A 415 -0.01 -3.28 -12.86
CA LEU A 415 0.77 -2.36 -12.06
C LEU A 415 0.86 -2.92 -10.64
N SER A 416 1.47 -2.16 -9.74
CA SER A 416 1.57 -2.50 -8.33
C SER A 416 1.37 -1.27 -7.48
N GLN A 417 1.32 -1.47 -6.17
CA GLN A 417 1.38 -0.40 -5.17
C GLN A 417 2.60 0.54 -5.30
N GLU A 418 3.63 0.18 -6.08
CA GLU A 418 4.80 1.02 -6.32
C GLU A 418 4.61 1.98 -7.51
N TRP A 419 3.58 1.73 -8.33
CA TRP A 419 3.22 2.52 -9.51
C TRP A 419 1.90 3.28 -9.32
N GLU A 420 0.96 2.73 -8.54
CA GLU A 420 -0.28 3.38 -8.14
C GLU A 420 -0.28 3.54 -6.62
N SER A 421 0.21 4.69 -6.15
CA SER A 421 0.38 4.98 -4.73
C SER A 421 0.02 6.42 -4.42
N GLU A 422 -0.41 6.62 -3.17
CA GLU A 422 -0.34 7.93 -2.54
C GLU A 422 1.07 8.54 -2.67
N GLY A 423 1.13 9.84 -2.94
CA GLY A 423 2.35 10.65 -2.99
C GLY A 423 2.84 11.02 -4.39
N PHE A 424 2.38 10.36 -5.44
CA PHE A 424 2.74 10.70 -6.82
C PHE A 424 1.71 10.20 -7.83
N ASP A 425 1.63 10.89 -8.97
CA ASP A 425 0.85 10.44 -10.12
C ASP A 425 1.69 9.57 -11.05
N ARG A 426 1.03 8.73 -11.85
CA ARG A 426 1.71 7.98 -12.92
C ARG A 426 2.22 8.93 -14.00
N PRO A 427 3.41 8.67 -14.59
CA PRO A 427 3.95 9.52 -15.65
C PRO A 427 3.20 9.36 -16.98
N ASP A 428 2.58 8.19 -17.21
CA ASP A 428 1.78 7.88 -18.39
C ASP A 428 0.79 6.74 -18.10
N LEU A 429 0.02 6.33 -19.11
CA LEU A 429 -1.00 5.28 -19.01
C LEU A 429 -0.49 3.90 -19.46
N ARG A 430 0.82 3.72 -19.71
CA ARG A 430 1.32 2.45 -20.25
C ARG A 430 1.42 1.37 -19.17
N LEU A 431 1.43 0.12 -19.61
CA LEU A 431 1.94 -0.95 -18.77
C LEU A 431 3.46 -0.76 -18.58
N VAL A 432 3.93 -1.04 -17.37
CA VAL A 432 5.35 -0.86 -17.01
C VAL A 432 6.22 -2.00 -17.55
N GLY A 433 7.51 -1.73 -17.72
CA GLY A 433 8.47 -2.72 -18.20
C GLY A 433 8.19 -3.16 -19.64
N GLN A 434 8.37 -4.45 -19.92
CA GLN A 434 8.21 -5.04 -21.26
C GLN A 434 6.89 -5.80 -21.41
N GLN A 435 5.86 -5.46 -20.60
CA GLN A 435 4.59 -6.20 -20.58
C GLN A 435 3.87 -6.18 -21.92
N ASP A 436 3.86 -5.05 -22.63
CA ASP A 436 3.23 -4.98 -23.96
C ASP A 436 3.95 -5.91 -24.97
N GLU A 437 5.27 -6.01 -24.90
CA GLU A 437 6.05 -6.93 -25.74
C GLU A 437 5.75 -8.40 -25.37
N LEU A 438 5.74 -8.71 -24.07
CA LEU A 438 5.41 -10.04 -23.55
C LEU A 438 4.03 -10.48 -24.04
N ILE A 439 3.01 -9.62 -23.91
CA ILE A 439 1.64 -9.92 -24.31
C ILE A 439 1.57 -10.14 -25.82
N ALA A 440 2.17 -9.26 -26.62
CA ALA A 440 2.17 -9.40 -28.08
C ALA A 440 2.85 -10.71 -28.53
N ARG A 441 4.00 -11.07 -27.94
CA ARG A 441 4.74 -12.29 -28.30
C ARG A 441 4.03 -13.56 -27.85
N VAL A 442 3.43 -13.57 -26.66
CA VAL A 442 2.65 -14.71 -26.17
C VAL A 442 1.37 -14.89 -27.01
N ALA A 443 0.65 -13.82 -27.31
CA ALA A 443 -0.55 -13.89 -28.16
C ALA A 443 -0.24 -14.38 -29.57
N ALA A 444 0.92 -14.01 -30.13
CA ALA A 444 1.38 -14.53 -31.41
C ALA A 444 1.72 -16.04 -31.37
N ALA A 445 2.23 -16.53 -30.24
CA ALA A 445 2.58 -17.94 -30.06
C ALA A 445 1.38 -18.82 -29.67
N ASN A 446 0.38 -18.25 -28.97
CA ASN A 446 -0.83 -18.95 -28.57
C ASN A 446 -2.09 -18.09 -28.83
N PRO A 447 -2.91 -18.42 -29.84
CA PRO A 447 -4.10 -17.66 -30.18
C PRO A 447 -5.23 -17.78 -29.14
N ARG A 448 -5.11 -18.67 -28.14
CA ARG A 448 -6.01 -18.79 -26.99
C ARG A 448 -5.41 -18.09 -25.77
N THR A 449 -4.98 -16.85 -25.95
CA THR A 449 -4.43 -16.01 -24.88
C THR A 449 -5.51 -15.20 -24.19
N ILE A 450 -5.54 -15.22 -22.86
CA ILE A 450 -6.37 -14.41 -21.99
C ILE A 450 -5.45 -13.43 -21.27
N VAL A 451 -5.78 -12.14 -21.26
CA VAL A 451 -5.10 -11.14 -20.42
C VAL A 451 -5.99 -10.75 -19.25
N VAL A 452 -5.45 -10.84 -18.04
CA VAL A 452 -6.07 -10.35 -16.80
C VAL A 452 -5.30 -9.12 -16.35
N LEU A 453 -5.97 -7.97 -16.33
CA LEU A 453 -5.42 -6.68 -15.93
C LEU A 453 -5.59 -6.47 -14.43
N ASN A 454 -4.48 -6.41 -13.72
CA ASN A 454 -4.39 -6.16 -12.28
C ASN A 454 -3.88 -4.72 -12.05
N VAL A 455 -4.76 -3.74 -12.30
CA VAL A 455 -4.49 -2.29 -12.28
C VAL A 455 -5.63 -1.53 -11.59
N GLY A 456 -5.34 -0.47 -10.84
CA GLY A 456 -6.33 0.37 -10.17
C GLY A 456 -7.01 1.40 -11.07
N SER A 457 -6.40 1.76 -12.19
CA SER A 457 -6.88 2.78 -13.13
C SER A 457 -6.59 2.40 -14.59
N PRO A 458 -7.12 3.14 -15.60
CA PRO A 458 -6.98 2.78 -17.01
C PRO A 458 -5.53 2.63 -17.49
N VAL A 459 -5.28 1.68 -18.40
CA VAL A 459 -4.00 1.49 -19.08
C VAL A 459 -4.16 1.39 -20.59
N GLU A 460 -3.14 1.77 -21.34
CA GLU A 460 -3.04 1.54 -22.79
C GLU A 460 -2.97 0.03 -23.08
N MET A 461 -3.63 -0.42 -24.16
CA MET A 461 -3.63 -1.82 -24.58
C MET A 461 -3.30 -1.94 -26.08
N PRO A 462 -2.07 -1.66 -26.53
CA PRO A 462 -1.72 -1.67 -27.95
C PRO A 462 -1.88 -3.05 -28.62
N TRP A 463 -1.95 -4.12 -27.83
CA TRP A 463 -2.12 -5.53 -28.24
C TRP A 463 -3.57 -6.01 -28.22
N VAL A 464 -4.55 -5.16 -27.87
CA VAL A 464 -5.95 -5.57 -27.63
C VAL A 464 -6.61 -6.25 -28.84
N GLU A 465 -6.23 -5.86 -30.05
CA GLU A 465 -6.77 -6.43 -31.30
C GLU A 465 -6.34 -7.89 -31.50
N THR A 466 -5.16 -8.29 -30.99
CA THR A 466 -4.61 -9.65 -31.17
C THR A 466 -4.94 -10.60 -30.03
N VAL A 467 -5.47 -10.10 -28.92
CA VAL A 467 -5.83 -10.91 -27.74
C VAL A 467 -7.35 -11.18 -27.77
N PRO A 468 -7.80 -12.44 -27.74
CA PRO A 468 -9.23 -12.76 -27.82
C PRO A 468 -10.02 -12.49 -26.54
N ALA A 469 -9.37 -12.48 -25.36
CA ALA A 469 -10.08 -12.27 -24.10
C ALA A 469 -9.31 -11.37 -23.13
N VAL A 470 -10.01 -10.40 -22.53
CA VAL A 470 -9.45 -9.43 -21.58
C VAL A 470 -10.40 -9.27 -20.39
N LEU A 471 -9.86 -9.43 -19.18
CA LEU A 471 -10.52 -9.22 -17.90
C LEU A 471 -9.85 -8.07 -17.15
N GLN A 472 -10.62 -7.18 -16.55
CA GLN A 472 -10.14 -6.18 -15.58
C GLN A 472 -10.43 -6.69 -14.17
N GLN A 473 -9.38 -7.01 -13.42
CA GLN A 473 -9.47 -7.56 -12.06
C GLN A 473 -9.40 -6.49 -10.96
N TRP A 474 -8.87 -5.30 -11.26
CA TRP A 474 -8.52 -4.29 -10.25
C TRP A 474 -7.49 -4.82 -9.24
N TYR A 475 -7.44 -4.23 -8.05
CA TYR A 475 -6.77 -4.75 -6.87
C TYR A 475 -7.79 -5.44 -5.96
N GLY A 476 -7.89 -6.76 -6.08
CA GLY A 476 -9.03 -7.54 -5.59
C GLY A 476 -9.07 -7.86 -4.09
N GLY A 477 -8.18 -7.30 -3.27
CA GLY A 477 -8.08 -7.67 -1.86
C GLY A 477 -7.52 -9.09 -1.63
N GLN A 478 -7.69 -9.59 -0.39
CA GLN A 478 -7.04 -10.80 0.16
C GLN A 478 -7.46 -12.13 -0.47
#